data_AF-A0A640SIX1-F1
#
_entry.id   AF-A0A640SIX1-F1
#
_cell.length_a   1.000
_cell.length_b   1.000
_cell.length_c   1.000
_cell.angle_alpha   90.00
_cell.angle_beta   90.00
_cell.angle_gamma   90.00
#
_symmetry.space_group_name_H-M   'P 1'
#
loop_
_entity.id
_entity.type
_entity.pdbx_description
1 polymer ?
#
loop_
_entity_poly.entity_id
_entity_poly.type
_entity_poly.pdbx_seq_one_letter_code
_entity_poly.pdbx_strand_id
1 'polypeptide(L)'
;MGDRAIMTTTTSTTTSATTGTSATTTATRDAAAVVTAAAAIPVTGGAAGAADVPAARRATAGGAGASTGSTSPTARTGATGPTAAPATAPGAGIRAEAAGPSAVTGNSPVTPPRTPDPTPGIPSATGSTPSTPSTPSTPTGPAATASPHDPCTHGFLPERPPVRSMIGTWTRLDAMARTAAVAPDRAAAVALVERAHRAGELSALRQRVSRLSLRNAEAAAMRIAVIAVSCGWCGLDPQAPAAREVADEAFLDLWAAVAHRIDHDQFVALPTLALHNWVPERKPRRHIPIDQLARTEVLVPIVRWAPEGQPLSRLDRLMLAATRLEAHGIWLFRLAETLAGRSPDDSSTPTALRRLVRVQHALRAQLLAEATDLTAAPATPQQRAVLGALAEQGALEPPVLQAAEAVLGIGGRRMGEGRRQLLRRHLPAQHRAWLSAMDRHCAPVRTLAHRGGPDAAVYREAQESLIALRRTYTALVQAAARPTTAPLTAAA
;
A
#
# COMPACT_ATOMS: atom_id res chain seq x y z
N MET A 1 7.68 54.61 -41.76
CA MET A 1 7.09 53.76 -40.70
C MET A 1 8.26 53.17 -39.93
N GLY A 2 8.67 53.64 -38.77
CA GLY A 2 8.04 54.47 -37.75
C GLY A 2 8.58 53.93 -36.43
N ASP A 3 9.74 54.45 -36.03
CA ASP A 3 10.64 53.93 -35.01
C ASP A 3 10.35 54.55 -33.63
N ARG A 4 10.90 53.91 -32.59
CA ARG A 4 11.09 54.33 -31.18
C ARG A 4 10.01 54.05 -30.12
N ALA A 5 10.43 53.16 -29.23
CA ALA A 5 9.99 52.96 -27.85
C ALA A 5 10.38 54.13 -26.93
N ILE A 6 9.53 54.41 -25.94
CA ILE A 6 9.85 55.23 -24.76
C ILE A 6 9.67 54.36 -23.52
N MET A 7 10.78 54.19 -22.83
CA MET A 7 10.95 53.47 -21.57
C MET A 7 10.80 54.49 -20.43
N THR A 8 9.86 54.29 -19.52
CA THR A 8 9.67 55.15 -18.33
C THR A 8 10.13 54.40 -17.09
N THR A 9 11.19 54.91 -16.48
CA THR A 9 11.78 54.44 -15.23
C THR A 9 11.15 55.23 -14.08
N THR A 10 10.53 54.56 -13.11
CA THR A 10 10.02 55.20 -11.89
C THR A 10 10.94 54.87 -10.71
N THR A 11 11.70 55.88 -10.29
CA THR A 11 12.53 55.90 -9.09
C THR A 11 11.64 56.04 -7.86
N SER A 12 11.73 55.12 -6.89
CA SER A 12 11.10 55.27 -5.57
C SER A 12 12.16 55.57 -4.53
N THR A 13 11.99 56.70 -3.86
CA THR A 13 12.89 57.30 -2.88
C THR A 13 12.71 56.68 -1.51
N THR A 14 13.82 56.24 -0.92
CA THR A 14 13.99 55.81 0.48
C THR A 14 13.81 57.00 1.42
N THR A 15 13.00 56.89 2.47
CA THR A 15 13.01 57.82 3.61
C THR A 15 13.19 57.02 4.90
N SER A 16 14.38 57.16 5.48
CA SER A 16 14.71 56.72 6.83
C SER A 16 14.44 57.87 7.80
N ALA A 17 13.77 57.59 8.91
CA ALA A 17 13.75 58.48 10.07
C ALA A 17 14.04 57.64 11.33
N THR A 18 15.12 58.01 12.01
CA THR A 18 15.65 57.37 13.21
C THR A 18 15.50 58.33 14.39
N THR A 19 15.35 57.72 15.57
CA THR A 19 15.72 58.20 16.94
C THR A 19 14.71 59.00 17.76
N GLY A 20 14.39 58.40 18.92
CA GLY A 20 13.69 58.98 20.06
C GLY A 20 13.82 58.04 21.27
N THR A 21 14.98 58.07 21.90
CA THR A 21 15.40 57.28 23.07
C THR A 21 14.74 57.78 24.35
N SER A 22 14.24 56.88 25.22
CA SER A 22 14.25 57.07 26.67
C SER A 22 14.23 55.71 27.37
N ALA A 23 15.26 55.52 28.20
CA ALA A 23 15.57 54.31 28.93
C ALA A 23 14.87 54.27 30.29
N THR A 24 14.54 53.07 30.78
CA THR A 24 14.64 52.77 32.21
C THR A 24 15.08 51.31 32.35
N THR A 25 16.15 51.14 33.11
CA THR A 25 16.97 49.93 33.26
C THR A 25 16.74 49.33 34.65
N THR A 26 16.40 48.03 34.77
CA THR A 26 16.82 47.14 35.89
C THR A 26 16.52 45.68 35.47
N ALA A 27 17.50 44.93 34.93
CA ALA A 27 18.40 43.96 35.59
C ALA A 27 17.69 42.70 36.16
N THR A 28 17.67 41.60 35.40
CA THR A 28 18.52 40.36 35.49
C THR A 28 18.04 39.29 36.49
N ARG A 29 17.66 38.10 35.98
CA ARG A 29 18.36 36.82 36.27
C ARG A 29 17.87 35.65 35.40
N ASP A 30 18.82 34.74 35.18
CA ASP A 30 18.80 33.48 34.43
C ASP A 30 17.60 32.55 34.69
N ALA A 31 17.21 31.77 33.67
CA ALA A 31 17.54 30.34 33.58
C ALA A 31 16.54 29.54 32.70
N ALA A 32 17.13 28.73 31.83
CA ALA A 32 16.77 27.35 31.48
C ALA A 32 15.46 27.03 30.73
N ALA A 33 15.69 26.24 29.67
CA ALA A 33 14.75 25.47 28.87
C ALA A 33 13.70 24.71 29.70
N VAL A 34 12.45 24.74 29.22
CA VAL A 34 11.37 23.86 29.69
C VAL A 34 10.84 23.07 28.50
N VAL A 35 11.34 21.84 28.41
CA VAL A 35 10.64 20.69 27.84
C VAL A 35 9.50 20.36 28.81
N THR A 36 8.26 20.28 28.32
CA THR A 36 7.15 19.73 29.11
C THR A 36 6.68 18.42 28.51
N ALA A 37 6.95 17.36 29.26
CA ALA A 37 6.30 16.07 29.19
C ALA A 37 5.33 15.94 30.38
N ALA A 38 4.09 15.52 30.11
CA ALA A 38 3.16 14.84 31.03
C ALA A 38 1.91 14.47 30.19
N ALA A 39 1.23 13.34 30.35
CA ALA A 39 0.97 12.63 31.59
C ALA A 39 0.82 11.11 31.39
N ALA A 40 1.47 10.35 32.26
CA ALA A 40 1.14 8.97 32.57
C ALA A 40 0.24 8.95 33.81
N ILE A 41 -0.81 8.14 33.76
CA ILE A 41 -1.79 7.94 34.84
C ILE A 41 -1.22 6.92 35.85
N PRO A 42 -1.28 7.16 37.16
CA PRO A 42 -0.76 6.23 38.17
C PRO A 42 -1.82 5.18 38.57
N VAL A 43 -1.36 3.95 38.80
CA VAL A 43 -2.11 2.92 39.54
C VAL A 43 -1.31 2.59 40.79
N THR A 44 -1.87 2.91 41.95
CA THR A 44 -1.34 2.57 43.27
C THR A 44 -2.11 1.39 43.87
N GLY A 45 -1.36 0.47 44.48
CA GLY A 45 -1.70 -0.11 45.78
C GLY A 45 -2.36 -1.50 45.80
N GLY A 46 -1.60 -2.49 46.30
CA GLY A 46 -2.13 -3.78 46.75
C GLY A 46 -1.02 -4.78 47.13
N ALA A 47 -0.44 -4.62 48.32
CA ALA A 47 0.58 -5.50 48.89
C ALA A 47 -0.06 -6.51 49.88
N ALA A 48 0.24 -7.81 49.69
CA ALA A 48 0.26 -8.91 50.67
C ALA A 48 0.55 -10.21 49.88
N GLY A 49 1.42 -11.14 50.23
CA GLY A 49 2.31 -11.36 51.35
C GLY A 49 3.29 -12.49 50.96
N ALA A 50 4.36 -12.63 51.73
CA ALA A 50 5.46 -13.56 51.52
C ALA A 50 5.08 -15.03 51.81
N ALA A 51 5.66 -15.98 51.06
CA ALA A 51 5.94 -17.34 51.53
C ALA A 51 6.98 -18.05 50.64
N ASP A 52 8.15 -18.29 51.25
CA ASP A 52 9.02 -19.47 51.21
C ASP A 52 9.43 -20.17 49.90
N VAL A 53 10.73 -20.08 49.67
CA VAL A 53 11.57 -21.00 48.88
C VAL A 53 12.21 -22.01 49.84
N PRO A 54 12.30 -23.31 49.49
CA PRO A 54 13.34 -24.16 50.03
C PRO A 54 14.36 -24.55 48.95
N ALA A 55 15.62 -24.35 49.32
CA ALA A 55 16.80 -24.89 48.68
C ALA A 55 17.10 -26.31 49.18
N ALA A 56 17.57 -27.18 48.27
CA ALA A 56 18.53 -28.28 48.46
C ALA A 56 18.57 -29.07 47.11
N ARG A 57 19.67 -29.64 46.60
CA ARG A 57 20.87 -30.16 47.24
C ARG A 57 21.97 -30.39 46.19
N ARG A 58 23.21 -30.12 46.63
CA ARG A 58 24.53 -30.59 46.15
C ARG A 58 24.56 -31.96 45.43
N ALA A 59 25.40 -32.02 44.38
CA ALA A 59 26.40 -33.08 44.21
C ALA A 59 27.63 -32.52 43.45
N THR A 60 28.81 -32.73 44.04
CA THR A 60 30.16 -32.36 43.61
C THR A 60 30.93 -33.58 43.13
N ALA A 61 31.69 -33.45 42.05
CA ALA A 61 33.00 -34.07 41.74
C ALA A 61 33.29 -33.82 40.23
N GLY A 62 34.45 -33.44 39.72
CA GLY A 62 35.80 -33.23 40.25
C GLY A 62 36.79 -33.26 39.05
N GLY A 63 37.93 -32.57 39.17
CA GLY A 63 39.11 -32.68 38.28
C GLY A 63 39.18 -31.61 37.18
N ALA A 64 39.88 -30.49 37.34
CA ALA A 64 41.34 -30.27 37.45
C ALA A 64 42.11 -30.56 36.13
N GLY A 65 42.76 -29.52 35.60
CA GLY A 65 43.67 -29.62 34.46
C GLY A 65 43.98 -28.26 33.83
N ALA A 66 44.82 -27.47 34.48
CA ALA A 66 45.41 -26.26 33.91
C ALA A 66 46.59 -26.60 32.98
N SER A 67 46.73 -25.89 31.87
CA SER A 67 48.07 -25.49 31.36
C SER A 67 47.98 -24.34 30.37
N THR A 68 48.62 -23.25 30.79
CA THR A 68 49.33 -22.19 30.05
C THR A 68 49.74 -22.48 28.59
N GLY A 69 49.68 -21.45 27.74
CA GLY A 69 50.32 -21.45 26.43
C GLY A 69 50.14 -20.15 25.66
N SER A 70 50.78 -19.08 26.14
CA SER A 70 51.00 -17.83 25.40
C SER A 70 52.06 -18.07 24.31
N THR A 71 51.77 -17.69 23.06
CA THR A 71 52.74 -17.07 22.12
C THR A 71 52.02 -16.62 20.84
N SER A 72 51.97 -15.31 20.63
CA SER A 72 52.13 -14.67 19.31
C SER A 72 53.58 -14.16 19.26
N PRO A 73 54.27 -14.07 18.10
CA PRO A 73 54.00 -12.95 17.18
C PRO A 73 54.37 -13.15 15.68
N THR A 74 54.02 -12.10 14.91
CA THR A 74 54.77 -11.48 13.78
C THR A 74 54.34 -11.72 12.32
N ALA A 75 53.68 -10.68 11.79
CA ALA A 75 53.77 -10.01 10.48
C ALA A 75 54.54 -10.63 9.29
N ARG A 76 53.96 -10.54 8.08
CA ARG A 76 54.35 -9.54 7.04
C ARG A 76 53.54 -9.64 5.73
N THR A 77 53.07 -8.47 5.27
CA THR A 77 53.02 -7.89 3.91
C THR A 77 52.85 -8.74 2.64
N GLY A 78 51.94 -8.29 1.77
CA GLY A 78 52.00 -8.54 0.33
C GLY A 78 50.79 -7.98 -0.45
N ALA A 79 50.95 -6.81 -1.05
CA ALA A 79 49.98 -6.18 -1.94
C ALA A 79 50.12 -6.70 -3.40
N THR A 80 49.02 -6.79 -4.15
CA THR A 80 48.87 -6.38 -5.57
C THR A 80 47.48 -6.75 -6.09
N GLY A 81 46.76 -5.77 -6.66
CA GLY A 81 45.63 -6.01 -7.57
C GLY A 81 46.12 -6.27 -9.01
N PRO A 82 45.24 -6.70 -9.93
CA PRO A 82 44.72 -5.73 -10.91
C PRO A 82 43.24 -5.92 -11.36
N THR A 83 42.57 -4.78 -11.51
CA THR A 83 41.81 -4.22 -12.65
C THR A 83 41.18 -5.11 -13.76
N ALA A 84 39.83 -4.99 -13.85
CA ALA A 84 38.92 -4.77 -15.01
C ALA A 84 38.44 -5.87 -16.01
N ALA A 85 37.11 -6.07 -15.95
CA ALA A 85 36.07 -6.08 -17.03
C ALA A 85 35.83 -7.37 -17.87
N PRO A 86 34.71 -7.47 -18.64
CA PRO A 86 33.38 -7.87 -18.16
C PRO A 86 32.85 -9.13 -18.90
N ALA A 87 32.06 -9.97 -18.24
CA ALA A 87 31.44 -11.14 -18.88
C ALA A 87 29.90 -11.11 -18.78
N THR A 88 29.32 -10.70 -19.92
CA THR A 88 28.11 -11.18 -20.59
C THR A 88 27.18 -12.11 -19.80
N ALA A 89 25.94 -11.66 -19.58
CA ALA A 89 24.83 -12.48 -19.11
C ALA A 89 24.30 -13.41 -20.21
N PRO A 90 23.96 -14.67 -19.90
CA PRO A 90 23.00 -15.43 -20.69
C PRO A 90 21.66 -15.50 -19.97
N GLY A 91 20.63 -14.97 -20.63
CA GLY A 91 19.24 -15.22 -20.28
C GLY A 91 18.88 -16.69 -20.53
N ALA A 92 18.22 -17.31 -19.56
CA ALA A 92 17.54 -18.59 -19.74
C ALA A 92 16.09 -18.41 -19.29
N GLY A 93 15.19 -18.30 -20.29
CA GLY A 93 13.76 -18.34 -20.08
C GLY A 93 13.33 -19.73 -19.65
N ILE A 94 12.63 -19.84 -18.52
CA ILE A 94 11.94 -21.06 -18.14
C ILE A 94 10.61 -21.10 -18.91
N ARG A 95 10.63 -21.86 -20.00
CA ARG A 95 9.46 -22.29 -20.75
C ARG A 95 8.88 -23.50 -20.02
N ALA A 96 7.75 -23.31 -19.32
CA ALA A 96 7.03 -24.42 -18.71
C ALA A 96 6.14 -25.08 -19.77
N GLU A 97 6.52 -26.31 -20.11
CA GLU A 97 5.82 -27.25 -20.97
C GLU A 97 4.52 -27.69 -20.29
N ALA A 98 3.38 -27.34 -20.88
CA ALA A 98 2.07 -27.80 -20.43
C ALA A 98 1.70 -29.04 -21.24
N ALA A 99 1.58 -30.18 -20.55
CA ALA A 99 0.95 -31.38 -21.07
C ALA A 99 -0.52 -31.07 -21.42
N GLY A 100 -0.88 -31.24 -22.69
CA GLY A 100 -2.25 -31.12 -23.16
C GLY A 100 -3.06 -32.40 -22.93
N PRO A 101 -4.40 -32.31 -22.87
CA PRO A 101 -5.25 -33.47 -23.11
C PRO A 101 -5.60 -33.58 -24.61
N SER A 102 -5.43 -34.80 -25.12
CA SER A 102 -5.73 -35.22 -26.49
C SER A 102 -7.19 -35.02 -26.89
N ALA A 103 -7.34 -34.80 -28.20
CA ALA A 103 -8.57 -34.60 -28.94
C ALA A 103 -9.52 -35.81 -28.95
N VAL A 104 -10.82 -35.50 -29.02
CA VAL A 104 -11.85 -36.37 -29.61
C VAL A 104 -12.48 -35.61 -30.77
N THR A 105 -12.29 -36.15 -31.98
CA THR A 105 -13.02 -35.94 -33.24
C THR A 105 -14.53 -35.79 -33.01
N GLY A 106 -15.30 -34.87 -33.59
CA GLY A 106 -15.38 -34.44 -34.99
C GLY A 106 -16.85 -34.64 -35.42
N ASN A 107 -17.52 -33.57 -35.88
CA ASN A 107 -18.48 -33.55 -37.00
C ASN A 107 -19.27 -32.22 -37.05
N SER A 108 -19.09 -31.49 -38.16
CA SER A 108 -19.95 -30.40 -38.64
C SER A 108 -21.20 -30.97 -39.35
N PRO A 109 -22.25 -30.15 -39.52
CA PRO A 109 -22.68 -29.80 -40.89
C PRO A 109 -23.03 -28.30 -41.03
N VAL A 110 -22.52 -27.60 -42.04
CA VAL A 110 -23.10 -27.37 -43.39
C VAL A 110 -24.35 -26.47 -43.38
N THR A 111 -24.16 -25.26 -43.92
CA THR A 111 -25.18 -24.26 -44.27
C THR A 111 -25.59 -24.40 -45.74
N PRO A 112 -26.83 -24.06 -46.12
CA PRO A 112 -27.16 -23.59 -47.48
C PRO A 112 -27.84 -22.20 -47.50
N PRO A 113 -28.03 -21.59 -48.69
CA PRO A 113 -27.86 -20.14 -48.90
C PRO A 113 -29.14 -19.29 -49.09
N ARG A 114 -28.95 -17.95 -49.13
CA ARG A 114 -29.88 -16.86 -49.53
C ARG A 114 -30.39 -17.07 -50.99
N THR A 115 -31.49 -16.52 -51.52
CA THR A 115 -32.17 -15.17 -51.54
C THR A 115 -33.46 -15.37 -52.44
N PRO A 116 -34.32 -14.39 -52.86
CA PRO A 116 -34.41 -12.94 -52.65
C PRO A 116 -35.84 -12.37 -52.33
N ASP A 117 -35.85 -11.05 -52.10
CA ASP A 117 -36.96 -10.07 -51.93
C ASP A 117 -38.01 -10.06 -53.08
N PRO A 118 -39.24 -9.50 -52.86
CA PRO A 118 -39.44 -8.06 -53.07
C PRO A 118 -40.44 -7.33 -52.12
N THR A 119 -40.22 -6.01 -52.02
CA THR A 119 -41.02 -4.89 -51.45
C THR A 119 -42.33 -4.63 -52.25
N PRO A 120 -43.19 -3.60 -51.99
CA PRO A 120 -43.38 -2.68 -50.85
C PRO A 120 -44.87 -2.44 -50.44
N GLY A 121 -45.12 -1.74 -49.33
CA GLY A 121 -46.44 -1.12 -49.09
C GLY A 121 -46.65 -0.52 -47.70
N ILE A 122 -46.68 0.81 -47.61
CA ILE A 122 -47.29 1.60 -46.52
C ILE A 122 -48.52 2.28 -47.13
N PRO A 123 -49.68 2.33 -46.43
CA PRO A 123 -50.09 3.62 -45.87
C PRO A 123 -50.75 3.56 -44.48
N SER A 124 -50.68 4.73 -43.83
CA SER A 124 -51.24 5.21 -42.57
C SER A 124 -52.70 4.85 -42.26
N ALA A 125 -53.06 4.79 -40.96
CA ALA A 125 -54.19 5.57 -40.40
C ALA A 125 -54.25 5.53 -38.85
N THR A 126 -54.58 6.71 -38.34
CA THR A 126 -55.07 7.16 -37.02
C THR A 126 -56.08 6.27 -36.29
N GLY A 127 -56.04 6.27 -34.95
CA GLY A 127 -57.14 5.82 -34.09
C GLY A 127 -56.87 6.02 -32.60
N SER A 128 -57.58 6.97 -32.00
CA SER A 128 -57.47 7.42 -30.60
C SER A 128 -58.24 6.55 -29.59
N THR A 129 -57.64 6.35 -28.40
CA THR A 129 -58.26 6.18 -27.04
C THR A 129 -59.18 4.97 -26.73
N PRO A 130 -59.46 4.60 -25.44
CA PRO A 130 -58.93 5.06 -24.15
C PRO A 130 -58.46 3.93 -23.19
N SER A 131 -57.91 4.40 -22.06
CA SER A 131 -57.34 3.76 -20.88
C SER A 131 -58.14 2.62 -20.19
N THR A 132 -57.40 1.69 -19.58
CA THR A 132 -57.84 0.88 -18.43
C THR A 132 -56.66 0.74 -17.45
N PRO A 133 -56.87 0.89 -16.13
CA PRO A 133 -55.77 1.11 -15.19
C PRO A 133 -55.13 -0.23 -14.82
N SER A 134 -53.86 -0.40 -15.15
CA SER A 134 -53.04 -1.52 -14.66
C SER A 134 -52.12 -1.01 -13.56
N THR A 135 -52.46 -1.40 -12.34
CA THR A 135 -51.67 -1.62 -11.13
C THR A 135 -50.18 -1.21 -11.18
N PRO A 136 -49.66 -0.47 -10.19
CA PRO A 136 -48.24 -0.13 -10.14
C PRO A 136 -47.41 -1.39 -9.89
N SER A 137 -46.86 -1.96 -10.96
CA SER A 137 -45.84 -3.00 -10.88
C SER A 137 -44.56 -2.38 -10.31
N THR A 138 -44.37 -2.59 -9.02
CA THR A 138 -43.13 -2.37 -8.29
C THR A 138 -41.96 -3.01 -9.05
N PRO A 139 -40.92 -2.27 -9.47
CA PRO A 139 -39.68 -2.90 -9.89
C PRO A 139 -38.86 -3.20 -8.62
N THR A 140 -39.23 -4.24 -7.89
CA THR A 140 -38.31 -4.89 -6.94
C THR A 140 -37.41 -5.81 -7.76
N GLY A 141 -36.52 -5.21 -8.55
CA GLY A 141 -35.35 -5.93 -9.03
C GLY A 141 -34.40 -6.08 -7.84
N PRO A 142 -33.96 -7.30 -7.48
CA PRO A 142 -32.99 -7.46 -6.42
C PRO A 142 -31.76 -6.63 -6.79
N ALA A 143 -31.36 -5.72 -5.90
CA ALA A 143 -30.08 -5.06 -5.99
C ALA A 143 -29.06 -6.16 -6.23
N ALA A 144 -28.35 -6.11 -7.36
CA ALA A 144 -27.26 -7.00 -7.66
C ALA A 144 -26.27 -6.87 -6.50
N THR A 145 -26.36 -7.78 -5.53
CA THR A 145 -25.35 -7.98 -4.51
C THR A 145 -24.10 -8.30 -5.29
N ALA A 146 -23.17 -7.35 -5.32
CA ALA A 146 -21.87 -7.58 -5.91
C ALA A 146 -21.35 -8.91 -5.36
N SER A 147 -21.03 -9.84 -6.26
CA SER A 147 -20.42 -11.10 -5.86
C SER A 147 -19.22 -10.76 -4.98
N PRO A 148 -19.09 -11.37 -3.78
CA PRO A 148 -17.99 -11.05 -2.89
C PRO A 148 -16.67 -11.29 -3.61
N HIS A 149 -15.77 -10.29 -3.63
CA HIS A 149 -14.43 -10.36 -4.23
C HIS A 149 -13.70 -11.63 -3.78
N ASP A 150 -13.53 -12.62 -4.65
CA ASP A 150 -12.84 -13.85 -4.29
C ASP A 150 -11.31 -13.63 -4.29
N PRO A 151 -10.63 -13.64 -3.13
CA PRO A 151 -9.20 -13.40 -3.05
C PRO A 151 -8.39 -14.49 -3.78
N CYS A 152 -8.96 -15.66 -4.05
CA CYS A 152 -8.30 -16.71 -4.81
C CYS A 152 -8.18 -16.38 -6.31
N THR A 153 -9.00 -15.45 -6.80
CA THR A 153 -9.03 -15.06 -8.22
C THR A 153 -8.05 -13.93 -8.54
N HIS A 154 -7.90 -12.93 -7.66
CA HIS A 154 -7.04 -11.75 -7.92
C HIS A 154 -6.14 -11.35 -6.73
N GLY A 155 -6.11 -12.12 -5.64
CA GLY A 155 -5.44 -11.72 -4.41
C GLY A 155 -6.10 -10.48 -3.81
N PHE A 156 -5.28 -9.55 -3.35
CA PHE A 156 -5.74 -8.25 -2.83
C PHE A 156 -5.85 -7.16 -3.92
N LEU A 157 -5.53 -7.47 -5.19
CA LEU A 157 -5.75 -6.53 -6.29
C LEU A 157 -7.25 -6.34 -6.53
N PRO A 158 -7.69 -5.15 -6.99
CA PRO A 158 -9.08 -4.97 -7.40
C PRO A 158 -9.42 -5.87 -8.59
N GLU A 159 -10.71 -6.16 -8.82
CA GLU A 159 -11.12 -7.01 -9.95
C GLU A 159 -10.81 -6.41 -11.33
N ARG A 160 -10.73 -5.08 -11.39
CA ARG A 160 -10.51 -4.31 -12.64
C ARG A 160 -9.39 -3.30 -12.44
N PRO A 161 -8.67 -2.91 -13.52
CA PRO A 161 -7.70 -1.84 -13.44
C PRO A 161 -8.30 -0.59 -12.78
N PRO A 162 -7.55 0.08 -11.88
CA PRO A 162 -8.02 1.28 -11.21
C PRO A 162 -8.48 2.38 -12.19
N VAL A 163 -9.39 3.24 -11.72
CA VAL A 163 -9.95 4.32 -12.54
C VAL A 163 -8.90 5.40 -12.75
N ARG A 164 -8.42 5.54 -14.01
CA ARG A 164 -7.36 6.48 -14.39
C ARG A 164 -7.75 7.95 -14.16
N SER A 165 -8.98 8.31 -14.51
CA SER A 165 -9.48 9.68 -14.38
C SER A 165 -10.94 9.63 -13.94
N MET A 166 -11.28 10.44 -12.93
CA MET A 166 -12.67 10.63 -12.54
C MET A 166 -13.39 11.54 -13.55
N ILE A 167 -14.70 11.40 -13.68
CA ILE A 167 -15.50 12.13 -14.69
C ILE A 167 -16.51 13.08 -14.04
N GLY A 168 -17.02 14.02 -14.84
CA GLY A 168 -18.05 14.97 -14.40
C GLY A 168 -17.54 15.85 -13.26
N THR A 169 -18.32 15.99 -12.19
CA THR A 169 -17.94 16.84 -11.05
C THR A 169 -16.77 16.31 -10.22
N TRP A 170 -16.41 15.03 -10.39
CA TRP A 170 -15.32 14.40 -9.64
C TRP A 170 -13.93 14.69 -10.22
N THR A 171 -13.84 15.32 -11.40
CA THR A 171 -12.57 15.78 -11.99
C THR A 171 -11.84 16.76 -11.06
N ARG A 172 -12.57 17.56 -10.28
CA ARG A 172 -12.00 18.48 -9.29
C ARG A 172 -11.27 17.76 -8.16
N LEU A 173 -11.81 16.62 -7.70
CA LEU A 173 -11.12 15.78 -6.71
C LEU A 173 -9.83 15.17 -7.28
N ASP A 174 -9.85 14.74 -8.55
CA ASP A 174 -8.65 14.24 -9.24
C ASP A 174 -7.58 15.33 -9.36
N ALA A 175 -7.96 16.54 -9.76
CA ALA A 175 -7.05 17.68 -9.84
C ALA A 175 -6.48 18.06 -8.47
N MET A 176 -7.33 18.14 -7.44
CA MET A 176 -6.91 18.45 -6.07
C MET A 176 -5.91 17.42 -5.53
N ALA A 177 -6.17 16.12 -5.74
CA ALA A 177 -5.26 15.07 -5.32
C ALA A 177 -3.90 15.15 -6.04
N ARG A 178 -3.89 15.44 -7.34
CA ARG A 178 -2.65 15.66 -8.10
C ARG A 178 -1.86 16.85 -7.56
N THR A 179 -2.51 17.99 -7.31
CA THR A 179 -1.84 19.17 -6.76
C THR A 179 -1.35 18.96 -5.33
N ALA A 180 -2.12 18.26 -4.49
CA ALA A 180 -1.73 17.95 -3.11
C ALA A 180 -0.53 17.00 -3.03
N ALA A 181 -0.44 16.01 -3.94
CA ALA A 181 0.67 15.05 -3.99
C ALA A 181 2.03 15.69 -4.32
N VAL A 182 2.04 16.83 -5.02
CA VAL A 182 3.26 17.56 -5.41
C VAL A 182 3.43 18.88 -4.67
N ALA A 183 2.61 19.13 -3.64
CA ALA A 183 2.73 20.33 -2.83
C ALA A 183 4.12 20.40 -2.16
N PRO A 184 4.72 21.60 -2.00
CA PRO A 184 6.06 21.69 -1.41
C PRO A 184 6.12 21.21 0.04
N ASP A 185 5.02 21.39 0.79
CA ASP A 185 4.90 21.04 2.20
C ASP A 185 3.43 20.76 2.59
N ARG A 186 3.24 20.44 3.87
CA ARG A 186 1.93 20.18 4.49
C ARG A 186 1.01 21.39 4.41
N ALA A 187 1.52 22.59 4.69
CA ALA A 187 0.70 23.80 4.77
C ALA A 187 0.12 24.16 3.40
N ALA A 188 0.92 24.04 2.33
CA ALA A 188 0.46 24.22 0.96
C ALA A 188 -0.60 23.18 0.56
N ALA A 189 -0.48 21.94 1.03
CA ALA A 189 -1.51 20.92 0.82
C ALA A 189 -2.82 21.26 1.54
N VAL A 190 -2.76 21.70 2.81
CA VAL A 190 -3.94 22.14 3.58
C VAL A 190 -4.63 23.34 2.93
N ALA A 191 -3.86 24.32 2.45
CA ALA A 191 -4.40 25.49 1.75
C ALA A 191 -5.14 25.14 0.44
N LEU A 192 -4.87 23.98 -0.18
CA LEU A 192 -5.67 23.49 -1.31
C LEU A 192 -7.07 23.06 -0.85
N VAL A 193 -7.14 22.32 0.27
CA VAL A 193 -8.41 21.84 0.84
C VAL A 193 -9.27 23.02 1.29
N GLU A 194 -8.70 24.00 1.99
CA GLU A 194 -9.41 25.21 2.42
C GLU A 194 -9.92 26.06 1.25
N ARG A 195 -9.18 26.11 0.14
CA ARG A 195 -9.66 26.78 -1.09
C ARG A 195 -10.83 26.04 -1.71
N ALA A 196 -10.76 24.71 -1.77
CA ALA A 196 -11.86 23.88 -2.27
C ALA A 196 -13.11 23.96 -1.39
N HIS A 197 -12.93 24.05 -0.07
CA HIS A 197 -14.00 24.32 0.89
C HIS A 197 -14.68 25.66 0.56
N ARG A 198 -13.90 26.76 0.50
CA ARG A 198 -14.43 28.10 0.21
C ARG A 198 -15.14 28.20 -1.14
N ALA A 199 -14.70 27.41 -2.12
CA ALA A 199 -15.35 27.31 -3.43
C ALA A 199 -16.59 26.37 -3.44
N GLY A 200 -16.99 25.81 -2.29
CA GLY A 200 -18.15 24.93 -2.15
C GLY A 200 -17.97 23.54 -2.79
N GLU A 201 -16.75 23.17 -3.18
CA GLU A 201 -16.49 21.96 -3.96
C GLU A 201 -16.64 20.69 -3.11
N LEU A 202 -16.16 20.74 -1.87
CA LEU A 202 -16.19 19.60 -0.95
C LEU A 202 -17.62 19.20 -0.60
N SER A 203 -18.45 20.17 -0.25
CA SER A 203 -19.89 19.97 0.02
C SER A 203 -20.64 19.46 -1.22
N ALA A 204 -20.32 19.98 -2.40
CA ALA A 204 -20.92 19.52 -3.66
C ALA A 204 -20.55 18.06 -3.99
N LEU A 205 -19.30 17.65 -3.72
CA LEU A 205 -18.86 16.26 -3.86
C LEU A 205 -19.55 15.36 -2.84
N ARG A 206 -19.63 15.79 -1.58
CA ARG A 206 -20.24 15.06 -0.45
C ARG A 206 -21.69 14.67 -0.74
N GLN A 207 -22.47 15.56 -1.32
CA GLN A 207 -23.88 15.31 -1.69
C GLN A 207 -24.04 14.25 -2.79
N ARG A 208 -22.97 13.95 -3.55
CA ARG A 208 -22.99 13.05 -4.71
C ARG A 208 -22.38 11.68 -4.43
N VAL A 209 -21.79 11.46 -3.26
CA VAL A 209 -21.13 10.18 -2.90
C VAL A 209 -22.07 8.99 -3.05
N SER A 210 -23.35 9.13 -2.66
CA SER A 210 -24.36 8.07 -2.77
C SER A 210 -24.61 7.60 -4.20
N ARG A 211 -24.28 8.43 -5.20
CA ARG A 211 -24.44 8.13 -6.64
C ARG A 211 -23.21 7.44 -7.24
N LEU A 212 -22.10 7.33 -6.50
CA LEU A 212 -20.92 6.62 -6.97
C LEU A 212 -21.18 5.11 -7.00
N SER A 213 -20.80 4.47 -8.10
CA SER A 213 -20.56 3.02 -8.10
C SER A 213 -19.40 2.69 -7.17
N LEU A 214 -19.37 1.46 -6.62
CA LEU A 214 -18.31 1.03 -5.70
C LEU A 214 -16.91 1.29 -6.27
N ARG A 215 -16.67 0.90 -7.52
CA ARG A 215 -15.40 1.15 -8.23
C ARG A 215 -14.99 2.64 -8.28
N ASN A 216 -15.96 3.54 -8.48
CA ASN A 216 -15.66 4.97 -8.49
C ASN A 216 -15.51 5.54 -7.06
N ALA A 217 -16.18 4.93 -6.07
CA ALA A 217 -15.99 5.26 -4.66
C ALA A 217 -14.60 4.85 -4.16
N GLU A 218 -14.09 3.68 -4.54
CA GLU A 218 -12.70 3.27 -4.28
C GLU A 218 -11.69 4.21 -4.94
N ALA A 219 -11.98 4.64 -6.18
CA ALA A 219 -11.18 5.64 -6.87
C ALA A 219 -11.16 6.97 -6.12
N ALA A 220 -12.31 7.43 -5.61
CA ALA A 220 -12.42 8.62 -4.78
C ALA A 220 -11.66 8.45 -3.45
N ALA A 221 -11.78 7.28 -2.81
CA ALA A 221 -11.08 6.96 -1.57
C ALA A 221 -9.56 7.05 -1.73
N MET A 222 -9.00 6.52 -2.83
CA MET A 222 -7.57 6.69 -3.12
C MET A 222 -7.18 8.17 -3.21
N ARG A 223 -7.98 9.02 -3.85
CA ARG A 223 -7.69 10.45 -4.01
C ARG A 223 -7.80 11.22 -2.70
N ILE A 224 -8.82 10.88 -1.88
CA ILE A 224 -8.94 11.38 -0.52
C ILE A 224 -7.75 10.94 0.32
N ALA A 225 -7.29 9.69 0.18
CA ALA A 225 -6.13 9.18 0.90
C ALA A 225 -4.87 9.98 0.53
N VAL A 226 -4.64 10.25 -0.76
CA VAL A 226 -3.53 11.10 -1.22
C VAL A 226 -3.60 12.48 -0.56
N ILE A 227 -4.75 13.15 -0.61
CA ILE A 227 -4.93 14.48 -0.02
C ILE A 227 -4.69 14.43 1.50
N ALA A 228 -5.27 13.45 2.19
CA ALA A 228 -5.14 13.29 3.63
C ALA A 228 -3.70 13.05 4.05
N VAL A 229 -2.95 12.17 3.36
CA VAL A 229 -1.53 11.96 3.69
C VAL A 229 -0.69 13.19 3.38
N SER A 230 -0.94 13.90 2.28
CA SER A 230 -0.26 15.16 1.95
C SER A 230 -0.49 16.25 3.00
N CYS A 231 -1.68 16.27 3.61
CA CYS A 231 -2.04 17.20 4.68
C CYS A 231 -1.59 16.74 6.08
N GLY A 232 -0.95 15.57 6.19
CA GLY A 232 -0.48 15.02 7.46
C GLY A 232 -1.59 14.44 8.35
N TRP A 233 -2.72 14.05 7.77
CA TRP A 233 -3.90 13.54 8.46
C TRP A 233 -3.98 12.00 8.49
N CYS A 234 -2.84 11.31 8.32
CA CYS A 234 -2.75 9.84 8.14
C CYS A 234 -3.36 9.00 9.27
N GLY A 235 -3.48 9.56 10.49
CA GLY A 235 -4.01 8.88 11.67
C GLY A 235 -5.34 9.42 12.17
N LEU A 236 -5.99 10.33 11.43
CA LEU A 236 -7.28 10.87 11.84
C LEU A 236 -8.39 9.86 11.58
N ASP A 237 -9.26 9.70 12.57
CA ASP A 237 -10.59 9.15 12.37
C ASP A 237 -11.51 10.30 11.94
N PRO A 238 -12.06 10.30 10.71
CA PRO A 238 -12.88 11.40 10.23
C PRO A 238 -14.17 11.60 11.02
N GLN A 239 -14.59 10.62 11.83
CA GLN A 239 -15.77 10.73 12.71
C GLN A 239 -15.43 11.27 14.10
N ALA A 240 -14.16 11.28 14.50
CA ALA A 240 -13.77 11.70 15.84
C ALA A 240 -13.93 13.22 16.00
N PRO A 241 -14.52 13.71 17.11
CA PRO A 241 -14.65 15.14 17.37
C PRO A 241 -13.32 15.90 17.32
N ALA A 242 -12.25 15.30 17.86
CA ALA A 242 -10.90 15.87 17.85
C ALA A 242 -10.32 16.05 16.43
N ALA A 243 -10.81 15.32 15.42
CA ALA A 243 -10.35 15.51 14.04
C ALA A 243 -10.74 16.89 13.50
N ARG A 244 -11.87 17.45 13.96
CA ARG A 244 -12.37 18.77 13.54
C ARG A 244 -11.51 19.93 14.05
N GLU A 245 -10.68 19.68 15.06
CA GLU A 245 -9.71 20.66 15.56
C GLU A 245 -8.47 20.76 14.65
N VAL A 246 -8.23 19.74 13.81
CA VAL A 246 -6.96 19.56 13.07
C VAL A 246 -7.15 19.59 11.55
N ALA A 247 -8.36 19.33 11.06
CA ALA A 247 -8.66 19.21 9.64
C ALA A 247 -9.97 19.91 9.26
N ASP A 248 -10.09 20.27 7.98
CA ASP A 248 -11.28 20.93 7.43
C ASP A 248 -12.52 20.05 7.57
N GLU A 249 -13.58 20.60 8.18
CA GLU A 249 -14.80 19.86 8.48
C GLU A 249 -15.51 19.33 7.22
N ALA A 250 -15.57 20.11 6.14
CA ALA A 250 -16.21 19.65 4.90
C ALA A 250 -15.39 18.56 4.21
N PHE A 251 -14.06 18.58 4.36
CA PHE A 251 -13.22 17.48 3.90
C PHE A 251 -13.43 16.21 4.73
N LEU A 252 -13.50 16.33 6.06
CA LEU A 252 -13.81 15.20 6.95
C LEU A 252 -15.17 14.60 6.62
N ASP A 253 -16.20 15.42 6.36
CA ASP A 253 -17.52 14.95 5.94
C ASP A 253 -17.49 14.19 4.63
N LEU A 254 -16.73 14.67 3.64
CA LEU A 254 -16.53 14.00 2.35
C LEU A 254 -15.81 12.66 2.55
N TRP A 255 -14.74 12.65 3.35
CA TRP A 255 -13.98 11.45 3.69
C TRP A 255 -14.90 10.42 4.36
N ALA A 256 -15.57 10.80 5.44
CA ALA A 256 -16.56 10.01 6.17
C ALA A 256 -17.59 9.35 5.24
N ALA A 257 -18.16 10.11 4.32
CA ALA A 257 -19.15 9.59 3.39
C ALA A 257 -18.56 8.59 2.40
N VAL A 258 -17.35 8.82 1.90
CA VAL A 258 -16.67 7.88 1.02
C VAL A 258 -16.29 6.61 1.77
N ALA A 259 -15.74 6.73 2.98
CA ALA A 259 -15.45 5.61 3.88
C ALA A 259 -16.67 4.72 4.08
N HIS A 260 -17.83 5.33 4.42
CA HIS A 260 -19.09 4.62 4.54
C HIS A 260 -19.53 3.96 3.22
N ARG A 261 -19.33 4.62 2.08
CA ARG A 261 -19.71 4.08 0.76
C ARG A 261 -18.89 2.84 0.36
N ILE A 262 -17.64 2.75 0.80
CA ILE A 262 -16.75 1.61 0.52
C ILE A 262 -16.65 0.60 1.67
N ASP A 263 -17.39 0.81 2.77
CA ASP A 263 -17.33 -0.01 3.99
C ASP A 263 -15.89 -0.18 4.53
N HIS A 264 -15.16 0.93 4.60
CA HIS A 264 -13.76 0.95 5.04
C HIS A 264 -13.42 2.30 5.64
N ASP A 265 -13.34 2.38 6.97
CA ASP A 265 -13.11 3.65 7.66
C ASP A 265 -11.66 4.14 7.60
N GLN A 266 -10.70 3.22 7.77
CA GLN A 266 -9.28 3.56 7.91
C GLN A 266 -8.47 3.33 6.64
N PHE A 267 -9.00 3.79 5.51
CA PHE A 267 -8.38 3.58 4.20
C PHE A 267 -7.13 4.42 3.93
N VAL A 268 -6.77 5.37 4.78
CA VAL A 268 -5.59 6.22 4.59
C VAL A 268 -4.32 5.44 4.95
N ALA A 269 -3.85 4.63 4.00
CA ALA A 269 -2.74 3.72 4.18
C ALA A 269 -2.08 3.36 2.84
N LEU A 270 -0.84 2.86 2.89
CA LEU A 270 -0.12 2.38 1.72
C LEU A 270 -0.87 1.30 0.94
N PRO A 271 -1.59 0.32 1.55
CA PRO A 271 -2.40 -0.62 0.77
C PRO A 271 -3.40 0.07 -0.16
N THR A 272 -4.15 1.06 0.32
CA THR A 272 -5.09 1.82 -0.53
C THR A 272 -4.35 2.61 -1.60
N LEU A 273 -3.26 3.28 -1.22
CA LEU A 273 -2.45 4.04 -2.16
C LEU A 273 -1.84 3.13 -3.24
N ALA A 274 -1.28 1.97 -2.89
CA ALA A 274 -0.68 1.06 -3.84
C ALA A 274 -1.75 0.38 -4.72
N LEU A 275 -2.77 -0.24 -4.13
CA LEU A 275 -3.73 -1.07 -4.86
C LEU A 275 -4.62 -0.29 -5.84
N HIS A 276 -4.86 0.99 -5.58
CA HIS A 276 -5.76 1.83 -6.38
C HIS A 276 -5.07 2.99 -7.12
N ASN A 277 -3.74 3.14 -7.03
CA ASN A 277 -2.98 4.22 -7.69
C ASN A 277 -2.03 3.73 -8.77
N TRP A 278 -2.51 2.89 -9.69
CA TRP A 278 -1.69 2.42 -10.81
C TRP A 278 -2.54 2.15 -12.05
N VAL A 279 -1.91 2.26 -13.21
CA VAL A 279 -2.43 1.81 -14.51
C VAL A 279 -1.27 1.36 -15.39
N PRO A 280 -1.52 0.51 -16.40
CA PRO A 280 -0.52 0.27 -17.43
C PRO A 280 -0.27 1.58 -18.20
N GLU A 281 1.01 1.85 -18.50
CA GLU A 281 1.42 3.04 -19.24
C GLU A 281 0.72 3.09 -20.61
N ARG A 282 0.68 1.94 -21.29
CA ARG A 282 0.03 1.74 -22.58
C ARG A 282 -1.19 0.85 -22.41
N LYS A 283 -2.24 1.11 -23.20
CA LYS A 283 -3.42 0.24 -23.23
C LYS A 283 -2.98 -1.16 -23.70
N PRO A 284 -3.27 -2.24 -22.94
CA PRO A 284 -2.91 -3.58 -23.35
C PRO A 284 -3.64 -3.94 -24.65
N ARG A 285 -2.94 -4.61 -25.56
CA ARG A 285 -3.47 -4.99 -26.89
C ARG A 285 -4.48 -6.13 -26.85
N ARG A 286 -4.48 -6.90 -25.76
CA ARG A 286 -5.36 -8.06 -25.52
C ARG A 286 -5.90 -8.00 -24.10
N HIS A 287 -6.98 -8.74 -23.83
CA HIS A 287 -7.47 -8.90 -22.48
C HIS A 287 -6.44 -9.72 -21.67
N ILE A 288 -5.98 -9.16 -20.54
CA ILE A 288 -5.00 -9.77 -19.65
C ILE A 288 -5.59 -9.72 -18.24
N PRO A 289 -5.58 -10.84 -17.47
CA PRO A 289 -5.98 -10.85 -16.06
C PRO A 289 -5.23 -9.78 -15.26
N ILE A 290 -5.88 -9.18 -14.26
CA ILE A 290 -5.31 -8.01 -13.57
C ILE A 290 -3.97 -8.29 -12.88
N ASP A 291 -3.82 -9.49 -12.31
CA ASP A 291 -2.57 -9.93 -11.69
C ASP A 291 -1.46 -10.06 -12.73
N GLN A 292 -1.76 -10.63 -13.91
CA GLN A 292 -0.78 -10.70 -15.00
C GLN A 292 -0.44 -9.31 -15.53
N LEU A 293 -1.43 -8.43 -15.71
CA LEU A 293 -1.25 -7.05 -16.15
C LEU A 293 -0.27 -6.31 -15.21
N ALA A 294 -0.50 -6.39 -13.90
CA ALA A 294 0.34 -5.75 -12.90
C ALA A 294 1.77 -6.32 -12.84
N ARG A 295 1.96 -7.59 -13.22
CA ARG A 295 3.31 -8.21 -13.27
C ARG A 295 4.09 -7.86 -14.53
N THR A 296 3.44 -7.87 -15.70
CA THR A 296 4.14 -7.87 -16.98
C THR A 296 4.21 -6.53 -17.67
N GLU A 297 3.26 -5.63 -17.43
CA GLU A 297 3.24 -4.32 -18.08
C GLU A 297 4.11 -3.30 -17.34
N VAL A 298 4.48 -2.24 -18.07
CA VAL A 298 5.05 -1.03 -17.45
C VAL A 298 3.91 -0.28 -16.76
N LEU A 299 4.04 -0.07 -15.46
CA LEU A 299 3.02 0.58 -14.64
C LEU A 299 3.40 2.02 -14.36
N VAL A 300 2.39 2.90 -14.30
CA VAL A 300 2.55 4.30 -13.90
C VAL A 300 1.54 4.66 -12.80
N PRO A 301 1.88 5.56 -11.86
CA PRO A 301 0.93 6.02 -10.87
C PRO A 301 -0.18 6.83 -11.54
N ILE A 302 -1.42 6.72 -11.04
CA ILE A 302 -2.51 7.59 -11.49
C ILE A 302 -2.29 9.01 -10.99
N VAL A 303 -2.05 9.15 -9.69
CA VAL A 303 -1.64 10.36 -8.98
C VAL A 303 -0.17 10.21 -8.62
N ARG A 304 0.66 11.08 -9.18
CA ARG A 304 2.11 11.05 -9.02
C ARG A 304 2.54 11.99 -7.89
N TRP A 305 3.55 11.59 -7.14
CA TRP A 305 4.20 12.41 -6.12
C TRP A 305 5.40 13.20 -6.65
N ALA A 306 5.86 12.86 -7.86
CA ALA A 306 6.76 13.70 -8.64
C ALA A 306 5.97 14.63 -9.58
N PRO A 307 6.44 15.88 -9.82
CA PRO A 307 5.86 16.76 -10.84
C PRO A 307 5.81 16.11 -12.22
N GLU A 308 4.88 16.56 -13.06
CA GLU A 308 4.81 16.11 -14.45
C GLU A 308 6.13 16.41 -15.19
N GLY A 309 6.54 15.50 -16.09
CA GLY A 309 7.83 15.59 -16.79
C GLY A 309 9.06 15.17 -15.99
N GLN A 310 8.98 15.06 -14.65
CA GLN A 310 10.07 14.57 -13.81
C GLN A 310 10.08 13.04 -13.73
N PRO A 311 11.20 12.40 -13.36
CA PRO A 311 11.23 10.96 -13.08
C PRO A 311 10.33 10.62 -11.87
N LEU A 312 9.87 9.36 -11.78
CA LEU A 312 9.07 8.88 -10.65
C LEU A 312 9.82 9.05 -9.33
N SER A 313 9.11 9.49 -8.29
CA SER A 313 9.68 9.63 -6.94
C SER A 313 9.91 8.28 -6.27
N ARG A 314 10.66 8.27 -5.15
CA ARG A 314 10.80 7.08 -4.30
C ARG A 314 9.47 6.54 -3.80
N LEU A 315 8.53 7.43 -3.43
CA LEU A 315 7.20 7.03 -2.98
C LEU A 315 6.38 6.41 -4.13
N ASP A 316 6.44 7.00 -5.33
CA ASP A 316 5.80 6.42 -6.52
C ASP A 316 6.32 5.01 -6.81
N ARG A 317 7.65 4.84 -6.79
CA ARG A 317 8.29 3.53 -7.00
C ARG A 317 7.95 2.53 -5.91
N LEU A 318 7.87 2.96 -4.64
CA LEU A 318 7.45 2.08 -3.54
C LEU A 318 6.01 1.58 -3.73
N MET A 319 5.08 2.45 -4.12
CA MET A 319 3.69 2.08 -4.39
C MET A 319 3.58 1.09 -5.56
N LEU A 320 4.35 1.29 -6.63
CA LEU A 320 4.39 0.35 -7.76
C LEU A 320 5.03 -0.99 -7.39
N ALA A 321 6.12 -0.97 -6.60
CA ALA A 321 6.76 -2.18 -6.08
C ALA A 321 5.80 -2.98 -5.18
N ALA A 322 5.04 -2.30 -4.31
CA ALA A 322 3.99 -2.91 -3.50
C ALA A 322 2.88 -3.51 -4.38
N THR A 323 2.42 -2.80 -5.41
CA THR A 323 1.43 -3.31 -6.37
C THR A 323 1.91 -4.59 -7.05
N ARG A 324 3.17 -4.62 -7.53
CA ARG A 324 3.77 -5.81 -8.15
C ARG A 324 3.91 -6.96 -7.16
N LEU A 325 4.22 -6.66 -5.89
CA LEU A 325 4.29 -7.66 -4.82
C LEU A 325 2.91 -8.32 -4.61
N GLU A 326 1.84 -7.53 -4.56
CA GLU A 326 0.46 -8.02 -4.47
C GLU A 326 0.06 -8.87 -5.67
N ALA A 327 0.46 -8.46 -6.87
CA ALA A 327 0.21 -9.19 -8.10
C ALA A 327 0.88 -10.58 -8.15
N HIS A 328 2.07 -10.72 -7.56
CA HIS A 328 2.72 -12.03 -7.38
C HIS A 328 2.17 -12.79 -6.16
N GLY A 329 1.61 -12.06 -5.20
CA GLY A 329 0.98 -12.58 -4.00
C GLY A 329 -0.13 -13.59 -4.26
N ILE A 330 -0.83 -13.52 -5.41
CA ILE A 330 -1.90 -14.46 -5.80
C ILE A 330 -1.49 -15.94 -5.67
N TRP A 331 -0.22 -16.27 -5.91
CA TRP A 331 0.27 -17.65 -5.77
C TRP A 331 0.25 -18.13 -4.32
N LEU A 332 0.37 -17.24 -3.34
CA LEU A 332 0.21 -17.57 -1.92
C LEU A 332 -1.23 -17.98 -1.61
N PHE A 333 -2.22 -17.30 -2.20
CA PHE A 333 -3.65 -17.61 -2.00
C PHE A 333 -4.00 -18.99 -2.54
N ARG A 334 -3.53 -19.31 -3.74
CA ARG A 334 -3.72 -20.64 -4.35
C ARG A 334 -3.07 -21.76 -3.54
N LEU A 335 -1.94 -21.47 -2.87
CA LEU A 335 -1.29 -22.42 -1.96
C LEU A 335 -1.97 -22.49 -0.60
N ALA A 336 -2.59 -21.40 -0.14
CA ALA A 336 -3.30 -21.33 1.13
C ALA A 336 -4.42 -22.38 1.19
N GLU A 337 -5.19 -22.58 0.10
CA GLU A 337 -6.22 -23.61 0.02
C GLU A 337 -5.67 -25.04 0.19
N THR A 338 -4.43 -25.28 -0.26
CA THR A 338 -3.78 -26.58 -0.10
C THR A 338 -3.33 -26.81 1.34
N LEU A 339 -3.01 -25.75 2.09
CA LEU A 339 -2.54 -25.85 3.48
C LEU A 339 -3.68 -25.70 4.50
N ALA A 340 -4.77 -25.04 4.13
CA ALA A 340 -5.92 -24.77 4.98
C ALA A 340 -6.64 -26.05 5.38
N GLY A 341 -6.80 -26.27 6.68
CA GLY A 341 -7.59 -27.38 7.23
C GLY A 341 -6.99 -28.78 7.06
N ARG A 342 -5.79 -28.91 6.48
CA ARG A 342 -5.11 -30.20 6.33
C ARG A 342 -4.35 -30.58 7.60
N SER A 343 -4.26 -31.89 7.85
CA SER A 343 -3.37 -32.41 8.87
C SER A 343 -1.92 -32.10 8.47
N PRO A 344 -1.04 -31.73 9.41
CA PRO A 344 0.38 -31.57 9.12
C PRO A 344 1.03 -32.87 8.61
N ASP A 345 0.40 -34.03 8.84
CA ASP A 345 0.80 -35.36 8.37
C ASP A 345 0.33 -35.68 6.93
N ASP A 346 -0.40 -34.77 6.29
CA ASP A 346 -0.83 -34.94 4.90
C ASP A 346 0.37 -34.87 3.94
N SER A 347 0.51 -35.86 3.06
CA SER A 347 1.59 -35.98 2.07
C SER A 347 1.76 -34.76 1.14
N SER A 348 0.71 -33.95 0.97
CA SER A 348 0.72 -32.75 0.14
C SER A 348 1.32 -31.53 0.84
N THR A 349 1.31 -31.50 2.18
CA THR A 349 1.83 -30.42 3.02
C THR A 349 3.28 -30.06 2.71
N PRO A 350 4.25 -31.00 2.72
CA PRO A 350 5.64 -30.66 2.40
C PRO A 350 5.82 -30.12 0.98
N THR A 351 5.04 -30.62 0.02
CA THR A 351 5.08 -30.14 -1.37
C THR A 351 4.55 -28.70 -1.46
N ALA A 352 3.46 -28.38 -0.75
CA ALA A 352 2.91 -27.04 -0.67
C ALA A 352 3.87 -26.06 0.01
N LEU A 353 4.55 -26.47 1.09
CA LEU A 353 5.56 -25.65 1.78
C LEU A 353 6.77 -25.36 0.88
N ARG A 354 7.30 -26.33 0.13
CA ARG A 354 8.38 -26.07 -0.85
C ARG A 354 7.93 -25.10 -1.95
N ARG A 355 6.67 -25.19 -2.41
CA ARG A 355 6.10 -24.22 -3.36
C ARG A 355 6.02 -22.81 -2.74
N LEU A 356 5.60 -22.72 -1.48
CA LEU A 356 5.53 -21.47 -0.73
C LEU A 356 6.91 -20.81 -0.61
N VAL A 357 7.95 -21.57 -0.25
CA VAL A 357 9.35 -21.11 -0.20
C VAL A 357 9.77 -20.50 -1.53
N ARG A 358 9.48 -21.18 -2.66
CA ARG A 358 9.79 -20.66 -4.00
C ARG A 358 9.07 -19.36 -4.31
N VAL A 359 7.79 -19.24 -3.93
CA VAL A 359 7.03 -17.99 -4.10
C VAL A 359 7.65 -16.87 -3.27
N GLN A 360 8.00 -17.13 -2.00
CA GLN A 360 8.65 -16.13 -1.13
C GLN A 360 10.01 -15.68 -1.68
N HIS A 361 10.81 -16.60 -2.23
CA HIS A 361 12.06 -16.24 -2.91
C HIS A 361 11.84 -15.38 -4.15
N ALA A 362 10.84 -15.70 -4.98
CA ALA A 362 10.50 -14.89 -6.15
C ALA A 362 10.04 -13.48 -5.75
N LEU A 363 9.19 -13.36 -4.74
CA LEU A 363 8.76 -12.08 -4.17
C LEU A 363 9.96 -11.27 -3.64
N ARG A 364 10.89 -11.92 -2.94
CA ARG A 364 12.10 -11.27 -2.41
C ARG A 364 13.02 -10.81 -3.54
N ALA A 365 13.25 -11.64 -4.54
CA ALA A 365 14.08 -11.29 -5.70
C ALA A 365 13.50 -10.08 -6.46
N GLN A 366 12.17 -10.03 -6.61
CA GLN A 366 11.49 -8.87 -7.18
C GLN A 366 11.74 -7.59 -6.35
N LEU A 367 11.58 -7.64 -5.02
CA LEU A 367 11.85 -6.47 -4.17
C LEU A 367 13.31 -6.00 -4.27
N LEU A 368 14.26 -6.93 -4.40
CA LEU A 368 15.67 -6.60 -4.60
C LEU A 368 15.91 -5.93 -5.96
N ALA A 369 15.24 -6.39 -7.02
CA ALA A 369 15.33 -5.77 -8.35
C ALA A 369 14.78 -4.34 -8.35
N GLU A 370 13.66 -4.09 -7.65
CA GLU A 370 13.06 -2.75 -7.52
C GLU A 370 13.91 -1.80 -6.65
N ALA A 371 14.78 -2.34 -5.78
CA ALA A 371 15.54 -1.54 -4.82
C ALA A 371 16.53 -0.58 -5.49
N THR A 372 17.23 -1.01 -6.54
CA THR A 372 18.19 -0.17 -7.28
C THR A 372 17.51 1.08 -7.82
N ASP A 373 16.42 0.85 -8.56
CA ASP A 373 15.60 1.86 -9.20
C ASP A 373 14.94 2.82 -8.19
N LEU A 374 14.48 2.29 -7.05
CA LEU A 374 13.93 3.08 -5.97
C LEU A 374 14.98 3.95 -5.29
N THR A 375 16.18 3.42 -5.02
CA THR A 375 17.24 4.21 -4.36
C THR A 375 17.75 5.36 -5.22
N ALA A 376 17.81 5.15 -6.54
CA ALA A 376 18.22 6.17 -7.52
C ALA A 376 17.15 7.26 -7.75
N ALA A 377 15.89 7.00 -7.40
CA ALA A 377 14.81 7.96 -7.61
C ALA A 377 14.89 9.17 -6.66
N PRO A 378 14.40 10.36 -7.08
CA PRO A 378 14.33 11.54 -6.25
C PRO A 378 13.33 11.36 -5.10
N ALA A 379 13.60 12.02 -3.97
CA ALA A 379 12.72 12.09 -2.81
C ALA A 379 12.61 13.53 -2.32
N THR A 380 11.39 13.98 -2.02
CA THR A 380 11.14 15.29 -1.41
C THR A 380 10.99 15.18 0.11
N PRO A 381 11.20 16.27 0.88
CA PRO A 381 10.88 16.29 2.31
C PRO A 381 9.44 15.90 2.63
N GLN A 382 8.48 16.36 1.81
CA GLN A 382 7.05 16.03 1.97
C GLN A 382 6.81 14.51 1.85
N GLN A 383 7.39 13.85 0.83
CA GLN A 383 7.25 12.40 0.64
C GLN A 383 7.83 11.62 1.83
N ARG A 384 8.96 12.08 2.39
CA ARG A 384 9.55 11.47 3.59
C ARG A 384 8.67 11.66 4.82
N ALA A 385 8.07 12.83 4.99
CA ALA A 385 7.13 13.09 6.08
C ALA A 385 5.89 12.18 5.97
N VAL A 386 5.36 11.99 4.76
CA VAL A 386 4.24 11.06 4.48
C VAL A 386 4.62 9.62 4.85
N LEU A 387 5.79 9.15 4.41
CA LEU A 387 6.28 7.81 4.75
C LEU A 387 6.49 7.65 6.26
N GLY A 388 7.04 8.66 6.94
CA GLY A 388 7.19 8.67 8.40
C GLY A 388 5.86 8.55 9.12
N ALA A 389 4.89 9.40 8.76
CA ALA A 389 3.55 9.40 9.36
C ALA A 389 2.81 8.08 9.14
N LEU A 390 2.92 7.49 7.94
CA LEU A 390 2.33 6.16 7.67
C LEU A 390 3.06 5.06 8.45
N ALA A 391 4.38 5.15 8.63
CA ALA A 391 5.14 4.18 9.40
C ALA A 391 4.72 4.15 10.88
N GLU A 392 4.52 5.33 11.48
CA GLU A 392 4.06 5.49 12.86
C GLU A 392 2.69 4.83 13.10
N GLN A 393 1.82 4.83 12.08
CA GLN A 393 0.50 4.20 12.13
C GLN A 393 0.51 2.70 11.80
N GLY A 394 1.66 2.14 11.40
CA GLY A 394 1.72 0.79 10.84
C GLY A 394 1.04 0.68 9.46
N ALA A 395 0.75 1.79 8.81
CA ALA A 395 -0.03 1.86 7.58
C ALA A 395 0.79 1.62 6.31
N LEU A 396 1.99 1.01 6.44
CA LEU A 396 2.90 0.72 5.32
C LEU A 396 2.96 -0.75 4.90
N GLU A 397 2.36 -1.66 5.68
CA GLU A 397 2.52 -3.10 5.43
C GLU A 397 1.56 -3.59 4.33
N PRO A 398 2.06 -4.15 3.22
CA PRO A 398 1.23 -4.72 2.16
C PRO A 398 0.51 -5.98 2.66
N PRO A 399 -0.77 -6.16 2.32
CA PRO A 399 -1.56 -7.28 2.80
C PRO A 399 -1.01 -8.66 2.40
N VAL A 400 -0.27 -8.79 1.29
CA VAL A 400 0.41 -10.05 0.91
C VAL A 400 1.40 -10.56 1.98
N LEU A 401 2.07 -9.67 2.71
CA LEU A 401 2.99 -10.07 3.79
C LEU A 401 2.21 -10.63 4.99
N GLN A 402 1.05 -10.05 5.28
CA GLN A 402 0.14 -10.55 6.32
C GLN A 402 -0.47 -11.90 5.93
N ALA A 403 -0.78 -12.10 4.64
CA ALA A 403 -1.25 -13.38 4.12
C ALA A 403 -0.17 -14.47 4.23
N ALA A 404 1.09 -14.16 3.89
CA ALA A 404 2.19 -15.11 4.03
C ALA A 404 2.38 -15.60 5.47
N GLU A 405 2.20 -14.73 6.46
CA GLU A 405 2.21 -15.10 7.89
C GLU A 405 1.03 -15.98 8.28
N ALA A 406 -0.18 -15.63 7.81
CA ALA A 406 -1.39 -16.38 8.07
C ALA A 406 -1.28 -17.81 7.53
N VAL A 407 -0.77 -17.97 6.29
CA VAL A 407 -0.57 -19.28 5.63
C VAL A 407 0.41 -20.17 6.38
N LEU A 408 1.43 -19.61 7.04
CA LEU A 408 2.36 -20.39 7.87
C LEU A 408 1.83 -20.66 9.29
N GLY A 409 0.61 -20.22 9.63
CA GLY A 409 0.06 -20.37 10.98
C GLY A 409 0.80 -19.55 12.04
N ILE A 410 1.65 -18.58 11.62
CA ILE A 410 2.36 -17.63 12.49
C ILE A 410 1.38 -16.53 12.97
N GLY A 411 0.21 -16.44 12.32
CA GLY A 411 -0.86 -15.47 12.50
C GLY A 411 -1.58 -15.47 13.86
N GLY A 412 -1.66 -16.60 14.56
CA GLY A 412 -2.53 -16.74 15.74
C GLY A 412 -1.81 -17.02 17.07
N ARG A 413 -2.15 -16.22 18.10
CA ARG A 413 -1.95 -16.50 19.55
C ARG A 413 -0.56 -16.29 20.17
N ARG A 414 0.15 -15.20 19.85
CA ARG A 414 1.25 -14.71 20.72
C ARG A 414 1.11 -13.21 20.96
N MET A 415 1.62 -12.73 22.11
CA MET A 415 1.69 -11.31 22.49
C MET A 415 2.06 -10.43 21.27
N GLY A 416 1.08 -9.69 20.75
CA GLY A 416 1.19 -9.02 19.45
C GLY A 416 -0.11 -8.96 18.64
N GLU A 417 -1.18 -9.63 19.08
CA GLU A 417 -2.52 -9.55 18.46
C GLU A 417 -3.03 -8.12 18.32
N GLY A 418 -2.80 -7.26 19.33
CA GLY A 418 -3.12 -5.84 19.25
C GLY A 418 -2.42 -5.16 18.06
N ARG A 419 -1.12 -5.46 17.83
CA ARG A 419 -0.38 -4.90 16.69
C ARG A 419 -0.94 -5.38 15.35
N ARG A 420 -1.33 -6.65 15.20
CA ARG A 420 -1.88 -7.16 13.93
C ARG A 420 -3.30 -6.66 13.64
N GLN A 421 -4.16 -6.60 14.65
CA GLN A 421 -5.48 -5.98 14.51
C GLN A 421 -5.34 -4.49 14.13
N LEU A 422 -4.34 -3.81 14.71
CA LEU A 422 -3.99 -2.45 14.32
C LEU A 422 -3.46 -2.34 12.88
N LEU A 423 -2.74 -3.33 12.34
CA LEU A 423 -2.30 -3.30 10.93
C LEU A 423 -3.46 -3.59 9.96
N ARG A 424 -4.33 -4.54 10.32
CA ARG A 424 -5.45 -4.98 9.48
C ARG A 424 -6.55 -3.95 9.36
N ARG A 425 -6.68 -3.00 10.29
CA ARG A 425 -7.69 -1.92 10.24
C ARG A 425 -7.67 -1.13 8.93
N HIS A 426 -6.52 -1.09 8.27
CA HIS A 426 -6.28 -0.43 6.98
C HIS A 426 -6.68 -1.26 5.76
N LEU A 427 -7.30 -2.42 5.97
CA LEU A 427 -7.80 -3.30 4.92
C LEU A 427 -9.33 -3.32 4.92
N PRO A 428 -9.96 -3.44 3.75
CA PRO A 428 -11.40 -3.66 3.63
C PRO A 428 -11.89 -4.83 4.51
N ALA A 429 -13.13 -4.75 5.00
CA ALA A 429 -13.72 -5.76 5.90
C ALA A 429 -13.59 -7.19 5.35
N GLN A 430 -13.80 -7.36 4.06
CA GLN A 430 -13.67 -8.65 3.38
C GLN A 430 -12.24 -9.23 3.46
N HIS A 431 -11.22 -8.41 3.18
CA HIS A 431 -9.81 -8.82 3.26
C HIS A 431 -9.42 -9.18 4.70
N ARG A 432 -9.92 -8.42 5.69
CA ARG A 432 -9.73 -8.72 7.12
C ARG A 432 -10.38 -10.05 7.51
N ALA A 433 -11.61 -10.30 7.05
CA ALA A 433 -12.34 -11.52 7.33
C ALA A 433 -11.63 -12.75 6.74
N TRP A 434 -11.14 -12.64 5.50
CA TRP A 434 -10.37 -13.70 4.84
C TRP A 434 -9.07 -14.00 5.59
N LEU A 435 -8.27 -12.98 5.93
CA LEU A 435 -7.04 -13.16 6.71
C LEU A 435 -7.32 -13.82 8.07
N SER A 436 -8.41 -13.42 8.73
CA SER A 436 -8.83 -14.00 10.01
C SER A 436 -9.27 -15.46 9.86
N ALA A 437 -9.89 -15.83 8.74
CA ALA A 437 -10.20 -17.22 8.44
C ALA A 437 -8.94 -18.05 8.19
N MET A 438 -7.97 -17.51 7.43
CA MET A 438 -6.69 -18.15 7.18
C MET A 438 -5.89 -18.39 8.46
N ASP A 439 -5.85 -17.42 9.38
CA ASP A 439 -5.19 -17.61 10.69
C ASP A 439 -5.74 -18.83 11.45
N ARG A 440 -7.05 -19.12 11.31
CA ARG A 440 -7.67 -20.29 11.92
C ARG A 440 -7.37 -21.57 11.15
N HIS A 441 -7.54 -21.55 9.82
CA HIS A 441 -7.42 -22.74 8.98
C HIS A 441 -5.98 -23.23 8.83
N CYS A 442 -5.01 -22.32 8.85
CA CYS A 442 -3.58 -22.64 8.73
C CYS A 442 -2.88 -22.74 10.10
N ALA A 443 -3.58 -22.53 11.22
CA ALA A 443 -3.03 -22.71 12.56
C ALA A 443 -2.35 -24.08 12.79
N PRO A 444 -2.87 -25.22 12.28
CA PRO A 444 -2.23 -26.52 12.46
C PRO A 444 -0.84 -26.62 11.83
N VAL A 445 -0.57 -25.89 10.74
CA VAL A 445 0.73 -25.90 10.04
C VAL A 445 1.87 -25.52 10.99
N ARG A 446 1.61 -24.60 11.94
CA ARG A 446 2.61 -24.16 12.92
C ARG A 446 3.12 -25.29 13.82
N THR A 447 2.38 -26.39 13.96
CA THR A 447 2.80 -27.53 14.78
C THR A 447 4.03 -28.23 14.21
N LEU A 448 4.29 -28.10 12.90
CA LEU A 448 5.51 -28.57 12.25
C LEU A 448 6.77 -27.93 12.85
N ALA A 449 6.67 -26.72 13.42
CA ALA A 449 7.77 -26.05 14.11
C ALA A 449 8.32 -26.85 15.31
N HIS A 450 7.49 -27.69 15.91
CA HIS A 450 7.81 -28.45 17.13
C HIS A 450 8.10 -29.93 16.83
N ARG A 451 8.01 -30.34 15.56
CA ARG A 451 8.27 -31.72 15.13
C ARG A 451 9.73 -31.87 14.68
N GLY A 452 10.24 -33.09 14.70
CA GLY A 452 11.48 -33.47 14.02
C GLY A 452 11.23 -33.91 12.58
N GLY A 453 12.30 -34.03 11.78
CA GLY A 453 12.23 -34.63 10.45
C GLY A 453 12.18 -33.63 9.28
N PRO A 454 12.03 -34.15 8.04
CA PRO A 454 12.17 -33.36 6.81
C PRO A 454 11.09 -32.29 6.66
N ASP A 455 9.84 -32.56 7.05
CA ASP A 455 8.73 -31.62 6.88
C ASP A 455 8.88 -30.41 7.82
N ALA A 456 9.39 -30.63 9.03
CA ALA A 456 9.77 -29.58 9.97
C ALA A 456 10.95 -28.74 9.45
N ALA A 457 11.87 -29.32 8.69
CA ALA A 457 12.96 -28.58 8.05
C ALA A 457 12.43 -27.65 6.94
N VAL A 458 11.54 -28.14 6.07
CA VAL A 458 10.91 -27.33 5.01
C VAL A 458 10.05 -26.21 5.62
N TYR A 459 9.34 -26.48 6.72
CA TYR A 459 8.59 -25.44 7.42
C TYR A 459 9.52 -24.34 7.98
N ARG A 460 10.64 -24.71 8.61
CA ARG A 460 11.64 -23.73 9.09
C ARG A 460 12.23 -22.90 7.95
N GLU A 461 12.56 -23.54 6.83
CA GLU A 461 13.01 -22.84 5.62
C GLU A 461 11.97 -21.81 5.13
N ALA A 462 10.68 -22.15 5.15
CA ALA A 462 9.60 -21.22 4.82
C ALA A 462 9.49 -20.05 5.82
N GLN A 463 9.73 -20.29 7.11
CA GLN A 463 9.78 -19.21 8.11
C GLN A 463 10.97 -18.27 7.86
N GLU A 464 12.15 -18.84 7.62
CA GLU A 464 13.37 -18.07 7.35
C GLU A 464 13.25 -17.25 6.06
N SER A 465 12.67 -17.83 5.00
CA SER A 465 12.42 -17.14 3.74
C SER A 465 11.42 -15.99 3.92
N LEU A 466 10.35 -16.16 4.72
CA LEU A 466 9.43 -15.08 5.06
C LEU A 466 10.10 -13.97 5.88
N ILE A 467 10.92 -14.31 6.88
CA ILE A 467 11.69 -13.33 7.67
C ILE A 467 12.60 -12.51 6.74
N ALA A 468 13.28 -13.18 5.81
CA ALA A 468 14.13 -12.52 4.83
C ALA A 468 13.33 -11.60 3.90
N LEU A 469 12.17 -12.04 3.42
CA LEU A 469 11.25 -11.23 2.61
C LEU A 469 10.80 -9.96 3.36
N ARG A 470 10.36 -10.08 4.61
CA ARG A 470 9.94 -8.94 5.46
C ARG A 470 11.09 -7.95 5.70
N ARG A 471 12.30 -8.46 5.96
CA ARG A 471 13.50 -7.63 6.12
C ARG A 471 13.82 -6.87 4.84
N THR A 472 13.75 -7.53 3.68
CA THR A 472 13.94 -6.87 2.38
C THR A 472 12.90 -5.78 2.14
N TYR A 473 11.61 -6.05 2.39
CA TYR A 473 10.57 -5.02 2.27
C TYR A 473 10.80 -3.84 3.22
N THR A 474 11.14 -4.12 4.48
CA THR A 474 11.45 -3.08 5.48
C THR A 474 12.64 -2.22 5.04
N ALA A 475 13.69 -2.84 4.49
CA ALA A 475 14.84 -2.11 3.95
C ALA A 475 14.45 -1.23 2.75
N LEU A 476 13.53 -1.70 1.90
CA LEU A 476 13.01 -0.93 0.77
C LEU A 476 12.22 0.31 1.25
N VAL A 477 11.34 0.15 2.23
CA VAL A 477 10.60 1.26 2.87
C VAL A 477 11.56 2.26 3.51
N GLN A 478 12.57 1.77 4.24
CA GLN A 478 13.60 2.63 4.83
C GLN A 478 14.38 3.39 3.75
N ALA A 479 14.76 2.73 2.65
CA ALA A 479 15.42 3.38 1.52
C ALA A 479 14.55 4.47 0.88
N ALA A 480 13.24 4.25 0.78
CA ALA A 480 12.30 5.25 0.28
C ALA A 480 12.22 6.48 1.21
N ALA A 481 12.28 6.27 2.52
CA ALA A 481 12.20 7.33 3.53
C ALA A 481 13.55 8.03 3.82
N ARG A 482 14.68 7.48 3.36
CA ARG A 482 16.01 8.08 3.59
C ARG A 482 16.12 9.45 2.91
N PRO A 483 16.80 10.42 3.55
CA PRO A 483 17.19 11.65 2.88
C PRO A 483 18.01 11.33 1.63
N THR A 484 17.81 12.08 0.55
CA THR A 484 18.73 12.05 -0.59
C THR A 484 19.99 12.79 -0.18
N THR A 485 21.07 12.06 0.11
CA THR A 485 22.41 12.64 0.18
C THR A 485 22.89 12.86 -1.25
N ALA A 486 22.53 13.99 -1.84
CA ALA A 486 23.21 14.50 -3.03
C ALA A 486 23.69 15.92 -2.71
N PRO A 487 24.94 16.26 -3.06
CA PRO A 487 25.48 17.59 -2.83
C PRO A 487 24.72 18.60 -3.69
N LEU A 488 24.53 19.81 -3.15
CA LEU A 488 24.18 20.99 -3.93
C LEU A 488 25.28 21.19 -5.00
N THR A 489 25.08 20.69 -6.21
CA THR A 489 25.70 21.31 -7.38
C THR A 489 24.78 22.41 -7.84
N ALA A 490 25.01 23.61 -7.28
CA ALA A 490 24.74 24.84 -7.99
C ALA A 490 25.70 24.89 -9.19
N ALA A 491 25.16 24.88 -10.42
CA ALA A 491 25.68 25.54 -11.62
C ALA A 491 25.04 24.95 -12.88
N ALA A 492 24.11 25.71 -13.48
CA ALA A 492 24.24 26.28 -14.83
C ALA A 492 23.07 27.26 -15.04
#